data_AF-A0A2A5HNU6-F1
#
_entry.id   AF-A0A2A5HNU6-F1
#
_cell.length_a   1.000
_cell.length_b   1.000
_cell.length_c   1.000
_cell.angle_alpha   90.00
_cell.angle_beta   90.00
_cell.angle_gamma   90.00
#
_symmetry.space_group_name_H-M   'P 1'
#
loop_
_entity.id
_entity.type
_entity.pdbx_description
1 polymer ?
#
loop_
_entity_poly.entity_id
_entity_poly.type
_entity_poly.pdbx_seq_one_letter_code
_entity_poly.pdbx_strand_id
1 'polypeptide(L)'
;MKKILYIFILFSLGATAQTTISRQVIGATGGYQTGTNITLSSTVGEATVQTLFSTSKILTQGFQQPETTADSIVTYEVINESCRGAQNGSIFISNVLGCSGPYQLIIKAVDDSVTTWEADKLSAGVYNVEITGNNCSYSTQISIGIENDEDCLLKFYSGITPNNDGKNDVWIIENIDQFPENVIKIFNRWGEEVWYGENYDNTTVVWDGSNKGGDLLSSSTYFYIADVDGTIYKGWVEITR
;
A
#
# COMPACT_ATOMS: atom_id res chain seq x y z
N MET A 1 -72.06 58.07 -4.60
CA MET A 1 -71.59 57.00 -3.69
C MET A 1 -71.49 55.72 -4.51
N LYS A 2 -70.27 55.30 -4.90
CA LYS A 2 -69.53 54.17 -4.30
C LYS A 2 -70.33 52.86 -4.46
N LYS A 3 -69.90 51.81 -5.18
CA LYS A 3 -68.55 51.24 -5.27
C LYS A 3 -68.34 50.43 -6.55
N ILE A 4 -67.17 50.62 -7.14
CA ILE A 4 -66.46 49.74 -8.07
C ILE A 4 -66.05 48.47 -7.32
N LEU A 5 -66.19 47.29 -7.92
CA LEU A 5 -65.29 46.18 -7.62
C LEU A 5 -65.19 45.21 -8.81
N TYR A 6 -64.11 45.38 -9.58
CA TYR A 6 -63.59 44.40 -10.51
C TYR A 6 -63.19 43.14 -9.72
N ILE A 7 -63.76 41.98 -10.06
CA ILE A 7 -63.25 40.69 -9.58
C ILE A 7 -62.04 40.34 -10.45
N PHE A 8 -60.87 40.69 -9.92
CA PHE A 8 -59.57 40.33 -10.45
C PHE A 8 -59.19 38.94 -9.93
N ILE A 9 -58.88 38.07 -10.88
CA ILE A 9 -58.14 36.80 -10.86
C ILE A 9 -57.38 36.51 -9.54
N LEU A 10 -57.65 35.33 -8.95
CA LEU A 10 -56.73 34.65 -8.03
C LEU A 10 -56.79 33.13 -8.30
N PHE A 11 -56.26 32.74 -9.46
CA PHE A 11 -55.80 31.37 -9.68
C PHE A 11 -54.50 31.25 -8.89
N SER A 12 -54.54 30.59 -7.72
CA SER A 12 -53.35 30.23 -6.97
C SER A 12 -52.61 29.11 -7.70
N LEU A 13 -51.80 29.48 -8.69
CA LEU A 13 -50.76 28.62 -9.22
C LEU A 13 -49.71 28.47 -8.11
N GLY A 14 -49.65 27.28 -7.51
CA GLY A 14 -48.54 26.90 -6.63
C GLY A 14 -47.27 26.85 -7.46
N ALA A 15 -46.46 27.91 -7.38
CA ALA A 15 -45.11 27.91 -7.93
C ALA A 15 -44.22 27.11 -6.96
N THR A 16 -43.83 25.90 -7.35
CA THR A 16 -42.70 25.22 -6.71
C THR A 16 -41.43 25.86 -7.23
N ALA A 17 -40.90 26.82 -6.49
CA ALA A 17 -39.53 27.28 -6.70
C ALA A 17 -38.59 26.18 -6.18
N GLN A 18 -38.03 25.38 -7.08
CA GLN A 18 -36.90 24.52 -6.74
C GLN A 18 -35.67 25.42 -6.66
N THR A 19 -35.28 25.83 -5.46
CA THR A 19 -34.01 26.53 -5.23
C THR A 19 -32.88 25.54 -5.42
N THR A 20 -32.27 25.51 -6.59
CA THR A 20 -31.00 24.83 -6.80
C THR A 20 -29.92 25.70 -6.16
N ILE A 21 -29.53 25.39 -4.92
CA ILE A 21 -28.41 26.07 -4.29
C ILE A 21 -27.14 25.54 -4.98
N SER A 22 -26.62 26.29 -5.94
CA SER A 22 -25.26 26.08 -6.42
C SER A 22 -24.30 26.32 -5.26
N ARG A 23 -23.39 25.37 -5.01
CA ARG A 23 -22.35 25.54 -3.99
C ARG A 23 -21.59 26.82 -4.29
N GLN A 24 -21.64 27.79 -3.39
CA GLN A 24 -20.89 29.04 -3.48
C GLN A 24 -20.05 29.21 -2.23
N VAL A 25 -18.80 29.59 -2.41
CA VAL A 25 -17.86 29.86 -1.32
C VAL A 25 -18.06 31.30 -0.88
N ILE A 26 -18.53 31.51 0.35
CA ILE A 26 -18.59 32.85 0.95
C ILE A 26 -17.27 33.07 1.70
N GLY A 27 -16.27 33.62 1.00
CA GLY A 27 -15.07 34.17 1.62
C GLY A 27 -15.27 35.65 1.96
N ALA A 28 -14.66 36.15 3.03
CA ALA A 28 -14.69 37.58 3.38
C ALA A 28 -14.06 38.46 2.28
N THR A 29 -13.14 37.89 1.50
CA THR A 29 -12.55 38.47 0.28
C THR A 29 -12.18 37.34 -0.69
N GLY A 30 -12.37 37.55 -1.99
CA GLY A 30 -12.22 36.54 -3.03
C GLY A 30 -12.91 36.92 -4.33
N GLY A 31 -12.62 36.22 -5.43
CA GLY A 31 -13.20 36.48 -6.74
C GLY A 31 -13.58 35.20 -7.47
N TYR A 32 -14.55 35.29 -8.36
CA TYR A 32 -15.00 34.21 -9.23
C TYR A 32 -15.08 34.74 -10.66
N GLN A 33 -14.50 34.00 -11.61
CA GLN A 33 -14.50 34.33 -13.04
C GLN A 33 -14.77 33.05 -13.83
N THR A 34 -15.68 33.12 -14.80
CA THR A 34 -16.00 32.00 -15.69
C THR A 34 -15.73 32.41 -17.12
N GLY A 35 -14.81 31.70 -17.78
CA GLY A 35 -14.63 31.70 -19.22
C GLY A 35 -15.34 30.52 -19.88
N THR A 36 -15.24 30.42 -21.20
CA THR A 36 -15.97 29.41 -22.00
C THR A 36 -15.68 27.95 -21.59
N ASN A 37 -14.46 27.66 -21.10
CA ASN A 37 -14.03 26.31 -20.71
C ASN A 37 -13.38 26.23 -19.31
N ILE A 38 -13.17 27.35 -18.64
CA ILE A 38 -12.43 27.39 -17.36
C ILE A 38 -13.17 28.29 -16.40
N THR A 39 -13.27 27.84 -15.16
CA THR A 39 -13.74 28.64 -14.04
C THR A 39 -12.58 28.82 -13.07
N LEU A 40 -12.32 30.07 -12.68
CA LEU A 40 -11.31 30.46 -11.72
C LEU A 40 -12.00 31.05 -10.49
N SER A 41 -11.68 30.52 -9.32
CA SER A 41 -12.13 31.06 -8.04
C SER A 41 -10.95 31.24 -7.10
N SER A 42 -10.92 32.35 -6.38
CA SER A 42 -9.92 32.65 -5.36
C SER A 42 -10.57 33.20 -4.10
N THR A 43 -9.94 32.96 -2.96
CA THR A 43 -10.40 33.45 -1.65
C THR A 43 -9.23 33.83 -0.76
N VAL A 44 -9.45 34.76 0.17
CA VAL A 44 -8.47 35.22 1.17
C VAL A 44 -9.02 34.91 2.57
N GLY A 45 -8.31 34.08 3.34
CA GLY A 45 -8.72 33.63 4.69
C GLY A 45 -7.82 32.51 5.24
N GLU A 46 -8.05 32.09 6.48
CA GLU A 46 -7.33 30.98 7.12
C GLU A 46 -7.62 29.65 6.41
N ALA A 47 -6.58 28.86 6.13
CA ALA A 47 -6.62 27.74 5.18
C ALA A 47 -7.32 26.47 5.70
N THR A 48 -7.72 26.44 6.97
CA THR A 48 -8.34 25.26 7.57
C THR A 48 -9.33 25.65 8.67
N VAL A 49 -10.54 25.10 8.62
CA VAL A 49 -11.52 25.17 9.71
C VAL A 49 -12.01 23.76 9.95
N GLN A 50 -12.12 23.37 11.22
CA GLN A 50 -12.47 22.03 11.64
C GLN A 50 -13.94 21.71 11.27
N THR A 51 -14.16 20.69 10.43
CA THR A 51 -15.50 20.20 10.09
C THR A 51 -16.16 19.57 11.31
N LEU A 52 -17.35 20.04 11.67
CA LEU A 52 -18.17 19.44 12.72
C LEU A 52 -19.04 18.34 12.11
N PHE A 53 -18.90 17.11 12.63
CA PHE A 53 -19.65 15.94 12.17
C PHE A 53 -20.57 15.36 13.24
N SER A 54 -21.73 14.86 12.79
CA SER A 54 -22.70 14.06 13.54
C SER A 54 -23.22 12.96 12.62
N THR A 55 -23.78 11.88 13.20
CA THR A 55 -24.32 10.69 12.50
C THR A 55 -25.37 10.97 11.42
N SER A 56 -25.93 12.18 11.35
CA SER A 56 -26.94 12.54 10.34
C SER A 56 -26.71 13.89 9.66
N LYS A 57 -25.68 14.65 10.06
CA LYS A 57 -25.42 15.99 9.51
C LYS A 57 -23.93 16.29 9.52
N ILE A 58 -23.45 16.82 8.39
CA ILE A 58 -22.11 17.37 8.23
C ILE A 58 -22.26 18.88 8.10
N LEU A 59 -21.53 19.63 8.93
CA LEU A 59 -21.51 21.09 8.90
C LEU A 59 -20.09 21.53 8.55
N THR A 60 -19.85 21.73 7.25
CA THR A 60 -18.58 22.23 6.73
C THR A 60 -18.57 23.76 6.82
N GLN A 61 -17.81 24.29 7.78
CA GLN A 61 -17.62 25.73 7.93
C GLN A 61 -16.43 26.19 7.06
N GLY A 62 -16.63 26.34 5.75
CA GLY A 62 -15.72 27.11 4.89
C GLY A 62 -14.91 26.34 3.83
N PHE A 63 -14.69 27.06 2.71
CA PHE A 63 -13.88 26.80 1.51
C PHE A 63 -14.15 25.53 0.67
N GLN A 64 -13.76 25.63 -0.60
CA GLN A 64 -13.79 24.55 -1.59
C GLN A 64 -12.73 23.54 -1.17
N GLN A 65 -13.14 22.49 -0.47
CA GLN A 65 -12.27 21.36 -0.20
C GLN A 65 -11.80 20.78 -1.53
N PRO A 66 -10.50 20.45 -1.68
CA PRO A 66 -10.08 19.58 -2.76
C PRO A 66 -10.94 18.31 -2.69
N GLU A 67 -11.34 17.76 -3.84
CA GLU A 67 -11.87 16.38 -3.89
C GLU A 67 -10.73 15.44 -3.50
N THR A 68 -10.47 15.35 -2.20
CA THR A 68 -9.91 14.15 -1.61
C THR A 68 -11.05 13.15 -1.63
N THR A 69 -10.90 12.05 -2.37
CA THR A 69 -11.71 10.84 -2.24
C THR A 69 -11.47 10.18 -0.87
N ALA A 70 -11.62 10.96 0.20
CA ALA A 70 -11.53 10.56 1.59
C ALA A 70 -12.86 10.88 2.29
N ASP A 71 -13.96 10.52 1.61
CA ASP A 71 -15.19 10.07 2.26
C ASP A 71 -15.13 8.55 2.48
N SER A 72 -13.91 8.01 2.52
CA SER A 72 -13.66 6.61 2.83
C SER A 72 -13.89 6.44 4.33
N ILE A 73 -14.99 5.77 4.65
CA ILE A 73 -15.34 5.27 5.98
C ILE A 73 -14.19 4.42 6.57
N VAL A 74 -13.25 3.97 5.75
CA VAL A 74 -12.09 3.16 6.10
C VAL A 74 -10.79 3.88 5.72
N THR A 75 -9.87 4.02 6.67
CA THR A 75 -8.48 4.37 6.39
C THR A 75 -7.64 3.09 6.36
N TYR A 76 -6.87 2.91 5.29
CA TYR A 76 -6.02 1.75 5.09
C TYR A 76 -4.67 2.15 4.50
N GLU A 77 -3.69 1.28 4.66
CA GLU A 77 -2.36 1.33 4.08
C GLU A 77 -2.15 0.10 3.20
N VAL A 78 -1.56 0.29 2.03
CA VAL A 78 -1.25 -0.78 1.09
C VAL A 78 0.26 -0.83 0.91
N ILE A 79 0.82 -2.01 1.09
CA ILE A 79 2.17 -2.34 0.65
C ILE A 79 2.03 -3.11 -0.66
N ASN A 80 2.66 -2.60 -1.72
CA ASN A 80 2.64 -3.23 -3.02
C ASN A 80 3.48 -4.51 -3.02
N GLU A 81 3.22 -5.38 -3.99
CA GLU A 81 4.09 -6.52 -4.24
C GLU A 81 5.46 -6.03 -4.74
N SER A 82 6.56 -6.49 -4.14
CA SER A 82 7.90 -5.95 -4.46
C SER A 82 8.31 -6.21 -5.90
N CYS A 83 7.97 -7.37 -6.45
CA CYS A 83 8.24 -7.76 -7.82
C CYS A 83 7.23 -8.82 -8.28
N ARG A 84 7.20 -9.13 -9.56
CA ARG A 84 6.20 -10.08 -10.07
C ARG A 84 6.43 -11.48 -9.48
N GLY A 85 5.47 -11.96 -8.69
CA GLY A 85 5.44 -13.31 -8.13
C GLY A 85 5.97 -13.45 -6.71
N ALA A 86 6.33 -12.34 -6.03
CA ALA A 86 6.72 -12.35 -4.62
C ALA A 86 5.56 -12.70 -3.68
N GLN A 87 4.32 -12.35 -4.05
CA GLN A 87 3.13 -12.53 -3.21
C GLN A 87 3.24 -11.91 -1.81
N ASN A 88 4.02 -10.83 -1.67
CA ASN A 88 4.30 -10.15 -0.39
C ASN A 88 3.55 -8.82 -0.23
N GLY A 89 2.60 -8.53 -1.12
CA GLY A 89 1.73 -7.37 -0.99
C GLY A 89 0.86 -7.49 0.26
N SER A 90 0.59 -6.36 0.91
CA SER A 90 -0.14 -6.33 2.18
C SER A 90 -1.18 -5.22 2.20
N ILE A 91 -2.33 -5.47 2.85
CA ILE A 91 -3.37 -4.48 3.11
C ILE A 91 -3.57 -4.35 4.62
N PHE A 92 -3.26 -3.18 5.18
CA PHE A 92 -3.48 -2.87 6.59
C PHE A 92 -4.64 -1.92 6.75
N ILE A 93 -5.64 -2.30 7.55
CA ILE A 93 -6.75 -1.40 7.90
C ILE A 93 -6.44 -0.69 9.22
N SER A 94 -6.27 0.63 9.16
CA SER A 94 -5.89 1.44 10.33
C SER A 94 -7.10 1.91 11.14
N ASN A 95 -8.22 2.27 10.50
CA ASN A 95 -9.42 2.77 11.18
C ASN A 95 -10.66 2.56 10.30
N VAL A 96 -11.79 2.30 10.96
CA VAL A 96 -13.11 2.19 10.34
C VAL A 96 -14.06 3.11 11.11
N LEU A 97 -14.37 4.26 10.54
CA LEU A 97 -15.22 5.28 11.13
C LEU A 97 -16.66 4.76 11.28
N GLY A 98 -17.27 4.93 12.45
CA GLY A 98 -18.68 4.55 12.67
C GLY A 98 -18.93 3.06 12.89
N CYS A 99 -17.89 2.25 12.88
CA CYS A 99 -17.91 0.89 13.36
C CYS A 99 -17.41 0.84 14.81
N SER A 100 -17.90 -0.09 15.63
CA SER A 100 -17.38 -0.38 16.97
C SER A 100 -16.85 -1.82 17.00
N GLY A 101 -15.56 -1.99 17.33
CA GLY A 101 -14.88 -3.28 17.31
C GLY A 101 -15.46 -4.28 18.32
N PRO A 102 -15.17 -5.58 18.18
CA PRO A 102 -14.25 -6.22 17.22
C PRO A 102 -14.82 -6.31 15.79
N TYR A 103 -13.94 -6.24 14.78
CA TYR A 103 -14.31 -6.40 13.37
C TYR A 103 -13.77 -7.71 12.82
N GLN A 104 -14.55 -8.31 11.92
CA GLN A 104 -14.11 -9.40 11.06
C GLN A 104 -13.71 -8.82 9.71
N LEU A 105 -12.52 -9.17 9.25
CA LEU A 105 -11.97 -8.80 7.96
C LEU A 105 -12.04 -10.00 7.03
N ILE A 106 -12.60 -9.81 5.85
CA ILE A 106 -12.58 -10.81 4.78
C ILE A 106 -11.99 -10.14 3.54
N ILE A 107 -10.86 -10.65 3.07
CA ILE A 107 -10.22 -10.21 1.83
C ILE A 107 -10.42 -11.30 0.78
N LYS A 108 -10.94 -10.92 -0.39
CA LYS A 108 -11.17 -11.81 -1.53
C LYS A 108 -10.61 -11.16 -2.78
N ALA A 109 -9.79 -11.87 -3.54
CA ALA A 109 -9.39 -11.41 -4.86
C ALA A 109 -10.65 -11.26 -5.76
N VAL A 110 -10.65 -10.29 -6.67
CA VAL A 110 -11.78 -10.07 -7.59
C VAL A 110 -11.79 -11.12 -8.70
N ASP A 111 -10.60 -11.54 -9.13
CA ASP A 111 -10.32 -12.47 -10.22
C ASP A 111 -10.15 -13.92 -9.75
N ASP A 112 -9.90 -14.14 -8.46
CA ASP A 112 -9.81 -15.46 -7.86
C ASP A 112 -10.79 -15.64 -6.69
N SER A 113 -11.38 -16.82 -6.59
CA SER A 113 -12.29 -17.19 -5.49
C SER A 113 -11.56 -17.50 -4.18
N VAL A 114 -10.25 -17.28 -4.13
CA VAL A 114 -9.43 -17.45 -2.93
C VAL A 114 -9.84 -16.38 -1.91
N THR A 115 -10.38 -16.86 -0.79
CA THR A 115 -10.64 -16.04 0.39
C THR A 115 -9.42 -16.19 1.30
N THR A 116 -8.61 -15.14 1.44
CA THR A 116 -7.45 -15.16 2.34
C THR A 116 -7.79 -14.44 3.63
N TRP A 117 -7.31 -15.01 4.74
CA TRP A 117 -7.36 -14.38 6.08
C TRP A 117 -6.02 -13.69 6.41
N GLU A 118 -4.98 -14.00 5.64
CA GLU A 118 -3.64 -13.43 5.72
C GLU A 118 -3.60 -12.20 4.80
N ALA A 119 -3.69 -11.02 5.40
CA ALA A 119 -3.70 -9.75 4.69
C ALA A 119 -2.30 -9.30 4.24
N ASP A 120 -1.28 -10.12 4.50
CA ASP A 120 0.15 -9.87 4.34
C ASP A 120 0.84 -10.75 3.27
N LYS A 121 0.08 -11.63 2.60
CA LYS A 121 0.57 -12.49 1.51
C LYS A 121 -0.30 -12.40 0.27
N LEU A 122 -0.38 -11.20 -0.31
CA LEU A 122 -1.24 -10.91 -1.44
C LEU A 122 -0.39 -10.62 -2.68
N SER A 123 -0.76 -11.23 -3.81
CA SER A 123 -0.21 -10.88 -5.12
C SER A 123 -0.75 -9.51 -5.58
N ALA A 124 -0.11 -8.89 -6.56
CA ALA A 124 -0.68 -7.74 -7.22
C ALA A 124 -2.02 -8.08 -7.88
N GLY A 125 -3.01 -7.23 -7.68
CA GLY A 125 -4.39 -7.52 -8.06
C GLY A 125 -5.40 -6.60 -7.38
N VAL A 126 -6.67 -6.81 -7.69
CA VAL A 126 -7.77 -6.07 -7.06
C VAL A 126 -8.46 -6.98 -6.05
N TYR A 127 -8.62 -6.48 -4.84
CA TYR A 127 -9.20 -7.20 -3.72
C TYR A 127 -10.50 -6.54 -3.26
N ASN A 128 -11.54 -7.35 -3.10
CA ASN A 128 -12.74 -7.00 -2.36
C ASN A 128 -12.46 -7.18 -0.87
N VAL A 129 -12.53 -6.09 -0.13
CA VAL A 129 -12.32 -6.06 1.31
C VAL A 129 -13.66 -5.81 1.99
N GLU A 130 -14.12 -6.81 2.75
CA GLU A 130 -15.37 -6.78 3.49
C GLU A 130 -15.07 -6.72 4.99
N ILE A 131 -15.59 -5.69 5.64
CA ILE A 131 -15.42 -5.43 7.06
C ILE A 131 -16.78 -5.56 7.72
N THR A 132 -16.90 -6.52 8.63
CA THR A 132 -18.12 -6.75 9.40
C THR A 132 -17.86 -6.49 10.86
N GLY A 133 -18.52 -5.49 11.41
CA GLY A 133 -18.55 -5.19 12.85
C GLY A 133 -19.92 -5.47 13.46
N ASN A 134 -20.04 -5.26 14.77
CA ASN A 134 -21.29 -5.51 15.50
C ASN A 134 -22.52 -4.76 14.92
N ASN A 135 -22.32 -3.55 14.38
CA ASN A 135 -23.39 -2.68 13.90
C ASN A 135 -23.14 -2.13 12.49
N CYS A 136 -22.18 -2.68 11.75
CA CYS A 136 -21.80 -2.18 10.45
C CYS A 136 -21.30 -3.28 9.53
N SER A 137 -21.61 -3.15 8.25
CA SER A 137 -20.98 -3.92 7.18
C SER A 137 -20.55 -2.91 6.13
N TYR A 138 -19.26 -2.94 5.79
CA TYR A 138 -18.68 -2.08 4.77
C TYR A 138 -17.88 -2.94 3.80
N SER A 139 -18.01 -2.65 2.51
CA SER A 139 -17.24 -3.32 1.47
C SER A 139 -16.62 -2.28 0.55
N THR A 140 -15.34 -2.46 0.25
CA THR A 140 -14.60 -1.61 -0.68
C THR A 140 -13.66 -2.46 -1.52
N GLN A 141 -13.22 -1.91 -2.65
CA GLN A 141 -12.16 -2.49 -3.46
C GLN A 141 -10.85 -1.76 -3.17
N ILE A 142 -9.77 -2.54 -3.04
CA ILE A 142 -8.41 -2.05 -2.85
C ILE A 142 -7.53 -2.74 -3.90
N SER A 143 -6.70 -1.96 -4.59
CA SER A 143 -5.74 -2.48 -5.57
C SER A 143 -4.35 -2.55 -4.97
N ILE A 144 -3.71 -3.70 -5.08
CA ILE A 144 -2.28 -3.90 -4.81
C ILE A 144 -1.54 -3.79 -6.14
N GLY A 145 -0.58 -2.88 -6.21
CA GLY A 145 0.30 -2.72 -7.37
C GLY A 145 1.55 -3.58 -7.27
N ILE A 146 2.41 -3.46 -8.29
CA ILE A 146 3.75 -4.03 -8.31
C ILE A 146 4.75 -2.88 -8.24
N GLU A 147 5.75 -2.94 -7.36
CA GLU A 147 6.81 -1.93 -7.29
C GLU A 147 7.80 -2.07 -8.46
N ASN A 148 8.20 -3.29 -8.80
CA ASN A 148 9.05 -3.60 -9.94
C ASN A 148 8.39 -4.65 -10.87
N ASP A 149 8.15 -4.30 -12.13
CA ASP A 149 7.52 -5.21 -13.11
C ASP A 149 8.46 -6.33 -13.61
N GLU A 150 9.69 -6.39 -13.11
CA GLU A 150 10.59 -7.52 -13.30
C GLU A 150 10.17 -8.72 -12.44
N ASP A 151 10.42 -9.93 -12.93
CA ASP A 151 10.22 -11.17 -12.16
C ASP A 151 11.14 -11.15 -10.93
N CYS A 152 10.67 -11.65 -9.78
CA CYS A 152 11.45 -11.82 -8.55
C CYS A 152 12.54 -12.88 -8.66
N LEU A 153 13.41 -12.78 -9.66
CA LEU A 153 14.48 -13.73 -9.86
C LEU A 153 15.50 -13.56 -8.74
N LEU A 154 15.84 -14.68 -8.10
CA LEU A 154 16.95 -14.73 -7.18
C LEU A 154 18.23 -14.37 -7.93
N LYS A 155 18.95 -13.38 -7.40
CA LYS A 155 20.23 -12.97 -7.96
C LYS A 155 21.34 -13.23 -6.96
N PHE A 156 22.25 -14.10 -7.36
CA PHE A 156 23.41 -14.48 -6.58
C PHE A 156 24.61 -13.64 -7.01
N TYR A 157 25.08 -12.76 -6.13
CA TYR A 157 26.34 -12.05 -6.38
C TYR A 157 27.52 -13.00 -6.31
N SER A 158 28.59 -12.72 -7.05
CA SER A 158 29.73 -13.65 -7.19
C SER A 158 30.97 -13.21 -6.41
N GLY A 159 30.89 -12.20 -5.55
CA GLY A 159 32.07 -11.70 -4.85
C GLY A 159 31.75 -11.00 -3.53
N ILE A 160 32.65 -11.17 -2.56
CA ILE A 160 32.65 -10.48 -1.27
C ILE A 160 34.05 -9.97 -0.92
N THR A 161 34.09 -8.89 -0.14
CA THR A 161 35.30 -8.27 0.40
C THR A 161 35.20 -8.14 1.92
N PRO A 162 35.28 -9.25 2.68
CA PRO A 162 35.16 -9.23 4.14
C PRO A 162 36.41 -8.58 4.77
N ASN A 163 36.40 -7.25 4.80
CA ASN A 163 37.45 -6.37 5.32
C ASN A 163 36.90 -5.44 6.44
N ASN A 164 35.61 -5.56 6.76
CA ASN A 164 34.88 -4.82 7.78
C ASN A 164 34.83 -3.30 7.52
N ASP A 165 34.74 -2.89 6.25
CA ASP A 165 34.55 -1.50 5.83
C ASP A 165 33.06 -1.12 5.61
N GLY A 166 32.16 -2.08 5.78
CA GLY A 166 30.71 -1.96 5.61
C GLY A 166 30.24 -2.23 4.18
N LYS A 167 31.11 -2.62 3.25
CA LYS A 167 30.78 -2.83 1.83
C LYS A 167 31.16 -4.23 1.38
N ASN A 168 30.17 -4.98 0.90
CA ASN A 168 30.33 -6.36 0.43
C ASN A 168 31.03 -7.27 1.45
N ASP A 169 30.91 -6.98 2.74
CA ASP A 169 31.51 -7.80 3.82
C ASP A 169 30.82 -9.16 3.95
N VAL A 170 29.57 -9.22 3.51
CA VAL A 170 28.74 -10.42 3.52
C VAL A 170 28.27 -10.75 2.11
N TRP A 171 27.97 -12.02 1.90
CA TRP A 171 27.41 -12.48 0.65
C TRP A 171 25.92 -12.16 0.62
N ILE A 172 25.47 -11.55 -0.47
CA ILE A 172 24.08 -11.12 -0.64
C ILE A 172 23.45 -11.91 -1.78
N ILE A 173 22.25 -12.42 -1.52
CA ILE A 173 21.36 -13.02 -2.51
C ILE A 173 20.14 -12.11 -2.61
N GLU A 174 19.96 -11.39 -3.73
CA GLU A 174 18.81 -10.49 -3.87
C GLU A 174 17.50 -11.30 -3.93
N ASN A 175 16.45 -10.74 -3.32
CA ASN A 175 15.11 -11.31 -3.22
C ASN A 175 15.01 -12.60 -2.38
N ILE A 176 16.06 -12.99 -1.65
CA ILE A 176 16.02 -14.20 -0.80
C ILE A 176 15.02 -14.10 0.36
N ASP A 177 14.69 -12.88 0.79
CA ASP A 177 13.69 -12.57 1.81
C ASP A 177 12.27 -13.00 1.40
N GLN A 178 12.02 -13.16 0.10
CA GLN A 178 10.77 -13.71 -0.43
C GLN A 178 10.67 -15.24 -0.28
N PHE A 179 11.79 -15.89 0.06
CA PHE A 179 11.89 -17.33 0.19
C PHE A 179 12.38 -17.70 1.60
N PRO A 180 11.52 -17.56 2.63
CA PRO A 180 11.91 -17.77 4.03
C PRO A 180 12.37 -19.20 4.30
N GLU A 181 11.88 -20.17 3.54
CA GLU A 181 12.32 -21.56 3.57
C GLU A 181 13.37 -21.80 2.48
N ASN A 182 14.65 -21.72 2.85
CA ASN A 182 15.77 -21.96 1.95
C ASN A 182 16.94 -22.63 2.68
N VAL A 183 17.81 -23.30 1.93
CA VAL A 183 19.02 -23.94 2.46
C VAL A 183 20.22 -23.60 1.59
N ILE A 184 21.26 -23.04 2.21
CA ILE A 184 22.48 -22.61 1.55
C ILE A 184 23.66 -23.42 2.07
N LYS A 185 24.42 -24.01 1.15
CA LYS A 185 25.64 -24.77 1.44
C LYS A 185 26.80 -24.18 0.65
N ILE A 186 27.94 -23.99 1.31
CA ILE A 186 29.14 -23.43 0.68
C ILE A 186 30.29 -24.41 0.84
N PHE A 187 31.02 -24.59 -0.25
CA PHE A 187 32.08 -25.57 -0.41
C PHE A 187 33.38 -24.90 -0.81
N ASN A 188 34.49 -25.41 -0.31
CA ASN A 188 35.80 -25.05 -0.84
C ASN A 188 36.07 -25.77 -2.18
N ARG A 189 37.21 -25.46 -2.81
CA ARG A 189 37.64 -26.06 -4.09
C ARG A 189 37.86 -27.58 -4.06
N TRP A 190 37.90 -28.18 -2.88
CA TRP A 190 38.05 -29.63 -2.70
C TRP A 190 36.69 -30.33 -2.49
N GLY A 191 35.59 -29.58 -2.50
CA GLY A 191 34.23 -30.12 -2.30
C GLY A 191 33.86 -30.33 -0.84
N GLU A 192 34.67 -29.84 0.10
CA GLU A 192 34.33 -29.88 1.52
C GLU A 192 33.41 -28.71 1.88
N GLU A 193 32.33 -29.01 2.60
CA GLU A 193 31.35 -28.03 3.07
C GLU A 193 31.94 -27.17 4.21
N VAL A 194 32.26 -25.92 3.87
CA VAL A 194 32.86 -24.95 4.80
C VAL A 194 31.82 -24.13 5.55
N TRP A 195 30.58 -24.06 5.07
CA TRP A 195 29.49 -23.31 5.70
C TRP A 195 28.12 -23.89 5.31
N TYR A 196 27.16 -23.77 6.24
CA TYR A 196 25.78 -24.24 6.10
C TYR A 196 24.83 -23.26 6.80
N GLY A 197 23.71 -22.93 6.16
CA GLY A 197 22.65 -22.14 6.77
C GLY A 197 21.28 -22.53 6.24
N GLU A 198 20.29 -22.50 7.12
CA GLU A 198 18.86 -22.61 6.81
C GLU A 198 18.22 -21.24 7.00
N ASN A 199 17.22 -20.93 6.18
CA ASN A 199 16.48 -19.66 6.22
C ASN A 199 17.42 -18.46 6.06
N TYR A 200 18.29 -18.50 5.05
CA TYR A 200 19.21 -17.42 4.71
C TYR A 200 18.44 -16.14 4.41
N ASP A 201 18.82 -15.03 5.04
CA ASP A 201 18.04 -13.79 5.04
C ASP A 201 18.89 -12.52 4.80
N ASN A 202 20.15 -12.69 4.38
CA ASN A 202 21.14 -11.62 4.22
C ASN A 202 21.45 -10.81 5.50
N THR A 203 20.92 -11.17 6.67
CA THR A 203 21.06 -10.37 7.89
C THR A 203 21.44 -11.22 9.10
N THR A 204 20.55 -12.08 9.58
CA THR A 204 20.78 -12.91 10.77
C THR A 204 21.45 -14.23 10.40
N VAL A 205 21.05 -14.83 9.27
CA VAL A 205 21.66 -16.01 8.67
C VAL A 205 22.29 -15.57 7.36
N VAL A 206 23.58 -15.28 7.43
CA VAL A 206 24.35 -14.76 6.30
C VAL A 206 25.76 -15.32 6.32
N TRP A 207 26.36 -15.45 5.15
CA TRP A 207 27.75 -15.86 5.02
C TRP A 207 28.65 -14.64 4.86
N ASP A 208 29.59 -14.48 5.79
CA ASP A 208 30.55 -13.38 5.89
C ASP A 208 31.97 -13.77 5.41
N GLY A 209 32.09 -14.92 4.74
CA GLY A 209 33.39 -15.47 4.36
C GLY A 209 34.10 -16.23 5.48
N SER A 210 33.39 -16.61 6.56
CA SER A 210 33.91 -17.49 7.61
C SER A 210 33.51 -18.95 7.39
N ASN A 211 34.25 -19.88 8.01
CA ASN A 211 33.88 -21.29 8.06
C ASN A 211 32.85 -21.57 9.19
N LYS A 212 32.39 -22.81 9.33
CA LYS A 212 31.50 -23.25 10.43
C LYS A 212 32.02 -22.98 11.84
N GLY A 213 33.33 -22.83 12.01
CA GLY A 213 33.98 -22.50 13.28
C GLY A 213 34.12 -21.00 13.55
N GLY A 214 33.72 -20.15 12.60
CA GLY A 214 33.91 -18.69 12.67
C GLY A 214 35.30 -18.22 12.26
N ASP A 215 36.16 -19.10 11.75
CA ASP A 215 37.47 -18.68 11.22
C ASP A 215 37.31 -18.13 9.81
N LEU A 216 37.97 -17.01 9.55
CA LEU A 216 38.00 -16.39 8.23
C LEU A 216 38.63 -17.33 7.19
N LEU A 217 37.91 -17.55 6.10
CA LEU A 217 38.38 -18.33 4.97
C LEU A 217 39.38 -17.53 4.12
N SER A 218 40.30 -18.22 3.43
CA SER A 218 41.30 -17.56 2.59
C SER A 218 40.70 -16.92 1.34
N SER A 219 41.39 -15.95 0.75
CA SER A 219 40.99 -15.36 -0.53
C SER A 219 41.08 -16.43 -1.64
N SER A 220 39.93 -16.85 -2.13
CA SER A 220 39.76 -17.94 -3.09
C SER A 220 38.34 -17.92 -3.64
N THR A 221 38.11 -18.71 -4.70
CA THR A 221 36.76 -19.07 -5.15
C THR A 221 36.20 -20.20 -4.29
N TYR A 222 34.96 -20.01 -3.84
CA TYR A 222 34.11 -20.97 -3.16
C TYR A 222 32.90 -21.27 -4.02
N PHE A 223 32.27 -22.42 -3.80
CA PHE A 223 31.12 -22.87 -4.57
C PHE A 223 29.90 -22.97 -3.68
N TYR A 224 28.73 -22.63 -4.19
CA TYR A 224 27.49 -22.76 -3.43
C TYR A 224 26.50 -23.72 -4.10
N ILE A 225 25.68 -24.34 -3.26
CA ILE A 225 24.42 -24.97 -3.63
C ILE A 225 23.36 -24.30 -2.77
N ALA A 226 22.36 -23.71 -3.42
CA ALA A 226 21.22 -23.07 -2.79
C ALA A 226 19.96 -23.82 -3.19
N ASP A 227 19.24 -24.37 -2.22
CA ASP A 227 17.92 -24.96 -2.39
C ASP A 227 16.88 -23.95 -1.92
N VAL A 228 16.07 -23.46 -2.86
CA VAL A 228 15.08 -22.42 -2.62
C VAL A 228 13.75 -22.86 -3.21
N ASP A 229 12.76 -23.12 -2.35
CA ASP A 229 11.45 -23.66 -2.74
C ASP A 229 11.56 -24.90 -3.67
N GLY A 230 12.49 -25.80 -3.34
CA GLY A 230 12.77 -27.02 -4.12
C GLY A 230 13.54 -26.80 -5.42
N THR A 231 13.87 -25.56 -5.77
CA THR A 231 14.70 -25.22 -6.93
C THR A 231 16.16 -25.11 -6.52
N ILE A 232 17.03 -25.86 -7.20
CA ILE A 232 18.47 -25.89 -6.91
C ILE A 232 19.24 -24.91 -7.79
N TYR A 233 19.86 -23.93 -7.16
CA TYR A 233 20.80 -22.99 -7.76
C TYR A 233 22.25 -23.37 -7.40
N LYS A 234 23.16 -23.19 -8.36
CA LYS A 234 24.57 -23.50 -8.19
C LYS A 234 25.43 -22.41 -8.81
N GLY A 235 26.54 -22.11 -8.16
CA GLY A 235 27.48 -21.14 -8.68
C GLY A 235 28.72 -21.04 -7.79
N TRP A 236 29.36 -19.89 -7.87
CA TRP A 236 30.56 -19.59 -7.13
C TRP A 236 30.51 -18.18 -6.52
N VAL A 237 31.28 -18.00 -5.45
CA VAL A 237 31.53 -16.72 -4.79
C VAL A 237 33.01 -16.60 -4.55
N GLU A 238 33.59 -15.47 -4.93
CA GLU A 238 35.00 -15.17 -4.71
C GLU A 238 35.18 -14.30 -3.46
N ILE A 239 36.11 -14.70 -2.59
CA ILE A 239 36.57 -13.88 -1.48
C ILE A 239 37.82 -13.12 -1.95
N THR A 240 37.75 -11.79 -1.90
CA THR A 240 38.89 -10.90 -2.15
C THR A 240 39.13 -10.01 -0.94
N ARG A 241 40.39 -9.63 -0.67
CA ARG A 241 40.77 -8.77 0.46
C ARG A 241 41.90 -7.85 0.06
#